data_AF-A0A6I4UFW4-F1
#
_entry.id   AF-A0A6I4UFW4-F1
#
_cell.length_a   1.000
_cell.length_b   1.000
_cell.length_c   1.000
_cell.angle_alpha   90.00
_cell.angle_beta   90.00
_cell.angle_gamma   90.00
#
_symmetry.space_group_name_H-M   'P 1'
#
loop_
_entity.id
_entity.type
_entity.pdbx_description
1 polymer ?
#
loop_
_entity_poly.entity_id
_entity_poly.type
_entity_poly.pdbx_seq_one_letter_code
_entity_poly.pdbx_strand_id
1 'polypeptide(L)'
;MPSLTLLATPPQLLSAALALAAPQPQAPPPPPQVVPLEWNLAAVQDSALPATDGPPDDAAPPPPEGETADGEPANEIVVEGEYGPPKSDPLERVNEESYRLTQAVDQTLVEPMANAYRDGLPEPIRDGLGNVVRNLAEPTNALNFLLQGKVGKAFETLGRLAINSTIGVGGLFDVAGKKADIPYRRNGFGNTMGYYGIGPGPYMFVPVTGPTSVRDFIGLTLDQALLPFAFGKPFNKPTYTVPYFVVNSLDQRLEFDAEIAAIRNSDDPYLMRRETYLAKRRRDIALLKGEPISELDQMRLEELEGTPSFDTAAPPPVANVAPVEPPANPEALLITQPR
;
A
#
# COMPACT_ATOMS: atom_id res chain seq x y z
N MET A 1 24.74 -37.97 -39.70
CA MET A 1 24.63 -39.16 -38.83
C MET A 1 25.98 -39.34 -38.16
N PRO A 2 26.07 -39.14 -36.84
CA PRO A 2 25.78 -40.24 -35.93
C PRO A 2 24.79 -39.90 -34.79
N SER A 3 23.83 -40.82 -34.65
CA SER A 3 23.25 -41.42 -33.43
C SER A 3 23.01 -40.59 -32.17
N LEU A 4 21.71 -40.35 -31.90
CA LEU A 4 21.14 -40.17 -30.58
C LEU A 4 21.38 -41.40 -29.69
N THR A 5 21.75 -41.16 -28.43
CA THR A 5 21.46 -42.09 -27.32
C THR A 5 20.83 -41.31 -26.18
N LEU A 6 19.53 -41.53 -26.01
CA LEU A 6 18.69 -40.98 -24.94
C LEU A 6 19.01 -41.76 -23.64
N LEU A 7 19.76 -41.16 -22.70
CA LEU A 7 19.92 -41.75 -21.37
C LEU A 7 18.73 -41.35 -20.50
N ALA A 8 17.80 -42.30 -20.34
CA ALA A 8 16.76 -42.26 -19.34
C ALA A 8 17.38 -42.40 -17.94
N THR A 9 17.36 -41.33 -17.15
CA THR A 9 17.73 -41.37 -15.73
C THR A 9 16.55 -41.84 -14.88
N PRO A 10 16.69 -42.89 -14.05
CA PRO A 10 15.61 -43.41 -13.22
C PRO A 10 15.24 -42.44 -12.06
N PRO A 11 13.97 -42.39 -11.63
CA PRO A 11 13.44 -41.37 -10.71
C PRO A 11 13.79 -41.58 -9.22
N GLN A 12 14.84 -42.35 -8.90
CA GLN A 12 15.12 -42.78 -7.52
C GLN A 12 16.25 -42.04 -6.81
N LEU A 13 16.80 -40.97 -7.38
CA LEU A 13 17.83 -40.15 -6.72
C LEU A 13 17.39 -38.70 -6.43
N LEU A 14 16.09 -38.41 -6.45
CA LEU A 14 15.51 -37.16 -5.94
C LEU A 14 14.77 -37.33 -4.59
N SER A 15 14.91 -38.47 -3.93
CA SER A 15 14.28 -38.75 -2.62
C SER A 15 15.26 -38.84 -1.45
N ALA A 16 16.56 -38.57 -1.64
CA ALA A 16 17.57 -38.66 -0.58
C ALA A 16 17.92 -37.33 0.11
N ALA A 17 17.32 -36.21 -0.29
CA ALA A 17 17.52 -34.90 0.38
C ALA A 17 16.32 -34.48 1.27
N LEU A 18 15.31 -35.34 1.44
CA LEU A 18 14.09 -35.06 2.23
C LEU A 18 13.88 -36.04 3.41
N ALA A 19 14.95 -36.60 3.97
CA ALA A 19 14.89 -37.60 5.06
C ALA A 19 15.66 -37.19 6.34
N LEU A 20 15.83 -35.89 6.59
CA LEU A 20 16.41 -35.35 7.84
C LEU A 20 15.50 -34.28 8.46
N ALA A 21 14.21 -34.57 8.63
CA ALA A 21 13.30 -33.79 9.49
C ALA A 21 11.96 -34.51 9.71
N ALA A 22 11.99 -35.75 10.22
CA ALA A 22 10.79 -36.35 10.79
C ALA A 22 10.66 -35.92 12.27
N PRO A 23 9.58 -35.24 12.69
CA PRO A 23 9.40 -34.90 14.10
C PRO A 23 9.07 -36.15 14.91
N GLN A 24 9.81 -36.35 16.01
CA GLN A 24 9.53 -37.38 17.03
C GLN A 24 8.17 -37.09 17.70
N PRO A 25 7.40 -38.11 18.11
CA PRO A 25 6.15 -37.90 18.83
C PRO A 25 6.40 -37.26 20.21
N GLN A 26 6.06 -35.98 20.35
CA GLN A 26 6.10 -35.25 21.62
C GLN A 26 4.85 -35.59 22.44
N ALA A 27 5.02 -35.76 23.76
CA ALA A 27 3.91 -35.91 24.70
C ALA A 27 2.98 -34.68 24.65
N PRO A 28 1.66 -34.84 24.87
CA PRO A 28 0.73 -33.72 24.80
C PRO A 28 1.07 -32.66 25.85
N PRO A 29 1.03 -31.37 25.50
CA PRO A 29 1.26 -30.29 26.46
C PRO A 29 0.13 -30.27 27.52
N PRO A 30 0.42 -29.84 28.76
CA PRO A 30 -0.62 -29.64 29.76
C PRO A 30 -1.65 -28.60 29.28
N PRO A 31 -2.93 -28.72 29.68
CA PRO A 31 -3.96 -27.78 29.27
C PRO A 31 -3.59 -26.35 29.71
N PRO A 32 -3.96 -25.33 28.92
CA PRO A 32 -3.66 -23.94 29.27
C PRO A 32 -4.32 -23.58 30.60
N GLN A 33 -3.52 -23.07 31.53
CA GLN A 33 -4.06 -22.44 32.74
C GLN A 33 -4.75 -21.14 32.32
N VAL A 34 -6.07 -21.12 32.43
CA VAL A 34 -6.87 -19.91 32.24
C VAL A 34 -6.66 -19.06 33.49
N VAL A 35 -5.77 -18.08 33.41
CA VAL A 35 -5.70 -17.01 34.41
C VAL A 35 -6.86 -16.05 34.08
N PRO A 36 -7.84 -15.85 34.97
CA PRO A 36 -8.90 -14.89 34.72
C PRO A 36 -8.29 -13.49 34.62
N LEU A 37 -8.55 -12.80 33.51
CA LEU A 37 -8.28 -11.38 33.38
C LEU A 37 -9.32 -10.64 34.24
N GLU A 38 -8.96 -10.30 35.48
CA GLU A 38 -9.76 -9.38 36.28
C GLU A 38 -9.55 -7.96 35.74
N TRP A 39 -10.57 -7.45 35.03
CA TRP A 39 -10.65 -6.04 34.68
C TRP A 39 -10.98 -5.24 35.94
N ASN A 40 -9.95 -4.75 36.63
CA ASN A 40 -10.15 -3.79 37.70
C ASN A 40 -10.08 -2.38 37.10
N LEU A 41 -11.21 -1.67 37.07
CA LEU A 41 -11.26 -0.23 36.82
C LEU A 41 -10.75 0.49 38.08
N ALA A 42 -9.45 0.44 38.31
CA ALA A 42 -8.81 1.41 39.19
C ALA A 42 -8.79 2.74 38.43
N ALA A 43 -9.54 3.73 38.93
CA ALA A 43 -9.44 5.10 38.47
C ALA A 43 -7.97 5.51 38.49
N VAL A 44 -7.48 6.07 37.38
CA VAL A 44 -6.18 6.74 37.33
C VAL A 44 -6.26 7.88 38.34
N GLN A 45 -5.66 7.66 39.49
CA GLN A 45 -5.50 8.68 40.52
C GLN A 45 -4.45 9.64 39.99
N ASP A 46 -4.85 10.90 39.80
CA ASP A 46 -3.98 12.01 39.42
C ASP A 46 -2.68 11.92 40.21
N SER A 47 -1.57 11.74 39.49
CA SER A 47 -0.24 11.77 40.07
C SER A 47 0.09 13.24 40.38
N ALA A 48 -0.36 13.69 41.54
CA ALA A 48 0.12 14.94 42.14
C ALA A 48 1.61 14.79 42.45
N LEU A 49 2.42 15.70 41.90
CA LEU A 49 3.83 15.88 42.25
C LEU A 49 3.98 16.12 43.76
N PRO A 50 5.07 15.67 44.41
CA PRO A 50 5.26 15.88 45.84
C PRO A 50 5.49 17.36 46.15
N ALA A 51 4.66 17.90 47.04
CA ALA A 51 4.86 19.21 47.65
C ALA A 51 6.11 19.18 48.55
N THR A 52 7.09 20.01 48.23
CA THR A 52 8.15 20.39 49.18
C THR A 52 7.70 21.64 49.90
N ASP A 53 7.35 21.49 51.18
CA ASP A 53 7.17 22.60 52.11
C ASP A 53 8.51 23.32 52.34
N GLY A 54 8.55 24.61 52.00
CA GLY A 54 9.57 25.57 52.39
C GLY A 54 8.90 26.91 52.77
N PRO A 55 9.39 27.63 53.80
CA PRO A 55 8.69 28.76 54.43
C PRO A 55 8.61 30.03 53.55
N PRO A 56 7.71 30.98 53.86
CA PRO A 56 7.34 32.08 52.98
C PRO A 56 8.34 33.23 53.07
N ASP A 57 8.86 33.69 51.93
CA ASP A 57 9.67 34.91 51.86
C ASP A 57 9.17 35.82 50.73
N ASP A 58 8.60 36.94 51.18
CA ASP A 58 8.43 38.26 50.59
C ASP A 58 8.49 38.50 49.06
N ALA A 59 7.37 39.03 48.57
CA ALA A 59 7.23 40.10 47.58
C ALA A 59 8.01 40.00 46.25
N ALA A 60 7.37 39.42 45.23
CA ALA A 60 7.70 39.70 43.83
C ALA A 60 7.19 41.12 43.44
N PRO A 61 8.02 41.99 42.85
CA PRO A 61 7.56 43.27 42.31
C PRO A 61 6.73 43.07 41.03
N PRO A 62 5.76 43.95 40.72
CA PRO A 62 4.92 43.82 39.53
C PRO A 62 5.74 43.98 38.23
N PRO A 63 5.29 43.39 37.11
CA PRO A 63 5.97 43.50 35.82
C PRO A 63 5.99 44.95 35.32
N PRO A 64 7.06 45.42 34.66
CA PRO A 64 7.07 46.74 34.06
C PRO A 64 6.15 46.76 32.84
N GLU A 65 5.08 47.54 32.93
CA GLU A 65 4.29 47.97 31.77
C GLU A 65 5.07 49.05 31.01
N GLY A 66 5.28 48.81 29.71
CA GLY A 66 5.43 49.86 28.71
C GLY A 66 6.84 50.18 28.26
N GLU A 67 7.24 49.63 27.11
CA GLU A 67 7.97 50.38 26.09
C GLU A 67 7.55 49.86 24.70
N THR A 68 6.67 50.61 24.06
CA THR A 68 6.43 50.53 22.61
C THR A 68 7.63 51.14 21.91
N ALA A 69 8.37 50.34 21.14
CA ALA A 69 9.32 50.84 20.15
C ALA A 69 9.25 49.95 18.90
N ASP A 70 8.84 50.61 17.82
CA ASP A 70 8.67 50.15 16.45
C ASP A 70 9.71 49.12 15.95
N GLY A 71 9.21 48.00 15.45
CA GLY A 71 9.95 47.03 14.63
C GLY A 71 8.93 46.17 13.90
N GLU A 72 9.02 46.10 12.57
CA GLU A 72 8.04 45.47 11.68
C GLU A 72 7.61 44.06 12.14
N PRO A 73 6.35 43.64 11.88
CA PRO A 73 5.94 42.28 12.17
C PRO A 73 6.66 41.35 11.18
N ALA A 74 7.84 40.86 11.58
CA ALA A 74 8.34 39.62 11.04
C ALA A 74 7.26 38.57 11.36
N ASN A 75 6.57 38.11 10.32
CA ASN A 75 5.70 36.95 10.39
C ASN A 75 6.59 35.73 10.73
N GLU A 76 6.98 35.61 12.01
CA GLU A 76 7.60 34.43 12.55
C GLU A 76 6.52 33.36 12.63
N ILE A 77 6.44 32.55 11.57
CA ILE A 77 5.60 31.36 11.55
C ILE A 77 6.31 30.36 12.49
N VAL A 78 5.96 30.41 13.77
CA VAL A 78 6.37 29.40 14.74
C VAL A 78 5.60 28.12 14.39
N VAL A 79 6.26 27.24 13.64
CA VAL A 79 5.74 25.90 13.34
C VAL A 79 6.04 25.00 14.55
N GLU A 80 5.10 24.91 15.49
CA GLU A 80 5.14 23.88 16.53
C GLU A 80 4.86 22.52 15.89
N GLY A 81 5.91 21.75 15.64
CA GLY A 81 5.80 20.37 15.17
C GLY A 81 5.67 19.40 16.33
N GLU A 82 4.61 18.59 16.36
CA GLU A 82 4.51 17.42 17.25
C GLU A 82 5.53 16.37 16.75
N TYR A 83 6.60 16.13 17.51
CA TYR A 83 7.60 15.11 17.16
C TYR A 83 7.12 13.74 17.63
N GLY A 84 6.61 12.94 16.68
CA GLY A 84 6.10 11.60 16.92
C GLY A 84 5.61 10.94 15.63
N PRO A 85 5.35 9.62 15.65
CA PRO A 85 4.78 8.95 14.48
C PRO A 85 3.46 9.65 14.10
N PRO A 86 3.20 9.89 12.81
CA PRO A 86 2.02 10.64 12.40
C PRO A 86 0.76 9.89 12.84
N LYS A 87 -0.31 10.63 13.15
CA LYS A 87 -1.56 10.04 13.68
C LYS A 87 -2.15 8.97 12.75
N SER A 88 -1.87 9.05 11.45
CA SER A 88 -2.26 8.06 10.43
C SER A 88 -1.42 6.78 10.47
N ASP A 89 -0.19 6.82 10.98
CA ASP A 89 0.78 5.73 11.00
C ASP A 89 1.50 5.62 12.37
N PRO A 90 0.82 5.11 13.41
CA PRO A 90 1.41 4.94 14.74
C PRO A 90 2.59 3.95 14.79
N LEU A 91 2.74 3.10 13.76
CA LEU A 91 3.74 2.04 13.67
C LEU A 91 4.80 2.34 12.60
N GLU A 92 5.06 3.62 12.33
CA GLU A 92 5.91 4.09 11.23
C GLU A 92 7.24 3.35 11.13
N ARG A 93 7.95 3.19 12.26
CA ARG A 93 9.25 2.49 12.28
C ARG A 93 9.14 1.03 11.82
N VAL A 94 8.12 0.31 12.27
CA VAL A 94 7.91 -1.10 11.92
C VAL A 94 7.49 -1.20 10.45
N ASN A 95 6.66 -0.27 10.00
CA ASN A 95 6.19 -0.22 8.63
C ASN A 95 7.32 0.13 7.64
N GLU A 96 8.21 1.06 8.01
CA GLU A 96 9.36 1.43 7.22
C GLU A 96 10.37 0.28 7.10
N GLU A 97 10.64 -0.45 8.20
CA GLU A 97 11.48 -1.66 8.16
C GLU A 97 10.85 -2.75 7.28
N SER A 98 9.53 -2.95 7.40
CA SER A 98 8.78 -3.90 6.57
C SER A 98 8.81 -3.51 5.10
N TYR A 99 8.73 -2.20 4.81
CA TYR A 99 8.88 -1.66 3.47
C TYR A 99 10.28 -1.95 2.92
N ARG A 100 11.35 -1.63 3.66
CA ARG A 100 12.73 -1.90 3.24
C ARG A 100 12.98 -3.39 2.95
N LEU A 101 12.49 -4.28 3.81
CA LEU A 101 12.57 -5.73 3.60
C LEU A 101 11.83 -6.14 2.31
N THR A 102 10.63 -5.61 2.10
CA THR A 102 9.83 -5.92 0.91
C THR A 102 10.49 -5.40 -0.36
N GLN A 103 11.09 -4.20 -0.33
CA GLN A 103 11.84 -3.66 -1.48
C GLN A 103 13.08 -4.51 -1.80
N ALA A 104 13.79 -5.02 -0.79
CA ALA A 104 14.92 -5.92 -1.01
C ALA A 104 14.48 -7.24 -1.68
N VAL A 105 13.37 -7.84 -1.23
CA VAL A 105 12.79 -9.03 -1.84
C VAL A 105 12.28 -8.74 -3.25
N ASP A 106 11.67 -7.58 -3.46
CA ASP A 106 11.19 -7.15 -4.77
C ASP A 106 12.34 -7.06 -5.77
N GLN A 107 13.39 -6.31 -5.46
CA GLN A 107 14.54 -6.13 -6.37
C GLN A 107 15.28 -7.43 -6.65
N THR A 108 15.34 -8.36 -5.70
CA THR A 108 16.13 -9.59 -5.83
C THR A 108 15.38 -10.74 -6.48
N LEU A 109 14.06 -10.84 -6.27
CA LEU A 109 13.25 -11.99 -6.69
C LEU A 109 12.06 -11.58 -7.54
N VAL A 110 11.22 -10.68 -7.05
CA VAL A 110 9.93 -10.37 -7.71
C VAL A 110 10.14 -9.60 -9.01
N GLU A 111 11.10 -8.68 -9.04
CA GLU A 111 11.47 -7.87 -10.21
C GLU A 111 12.01 -8.70 -11.36
N PRO A 112 13.04 -9.54 -11.16
CA PRO A 112 13.48 -10.45 -12.21
C PRO A 112 12.38 -11.39 -12.70
N MET A 113 11.53 -11.90 -11.80
CA MET A 113 10.43 -12.80 -12.17
C MET A 113 9.36 -12.09 -12.99
N ALA A 114 9.00 -10.86 -12.63
CA ALA A 114 8.04 -10.06 -13.38
C ALA A 114 8.58 -9.68 -14.77
N ASN A 115 9.86 -9.32 -14.87
CA ASN A 115 10.51 -9.08 -16.16
C ASN A 115 10.54 -10.35 -17.02
N ALA A 116 10.91 -11.51 -16.45
CA ALA A 116 10.87 -12.78 -17.16
C ALA A 116 9.45 -13.17 -17.61
N TYR A 117 8.43 -12.87 -16.79
CA TYR A 117 7.02 -13.07 -17.15
C TYR A 117 6.59 -12.13 -18.28
N ARG A 118 6.94 -10.85 -18.22
CA ARG A 118 6.67 -9.84 -19.25
C ARG A 118 7.31 -10.22 -20.59
N ASP A 119 8.59 -10.61 -20.55
CA ASP A 119 9.39 -10.84 -21.74
C ASP A 119 9.19 -12.25 -22.31
N GLY A 120 8.80 -13.22 -21.47
CA GLY A 120 8.57 -14.62 -21.84
C GLY A 120 7.17 -14.93 -22.38
N LEU A 121 6.16 -14.10 -22.08
CA LEU A 121 4.78 -14.30 -22.54
C LEU A 121 4.30 -13.14 -23.42
N PRO A 122 3.74 -13.44 -24.61
CA PRO A 122 3.07 -12.44 -25.43
C PRO A 122 1.99 -11.68 -24.66
N GLU A 123 1.88 -10.38 -24.92
CA GLU A 123 0.89 -9.49 -24.31
C GLU A 123 -0.54 -10.05 -24.27
N PRO A 124 -1.09 -10.69 -25.35
CA PRO A 124 -2.44 -11.25 -25.30
C PRO A 124 -2.63 -12.35 -24.24
N ILE A 125 -1.59 -13.11 -23.94
CA ILE A 125 -1.64 -14.16 -22.91
C ILE A 125 -1.59 -13.52 -21.51
N ARG A 126 -0.74 -12.51 -21.33
CA ARG A 126 -0.63 -11.78 -20.05
C ARG A 126 -1.94 -11.06 -19.72
N ASP A 127 -2.48 -10.31 -20.69
CA ASP A 127 -3.79 -9.69 -20.58
C ASP A 127 -4.88 -10.71 -20.25
N GLY A 128 -4.84 -11.87 -20.92
CA GLY A 128 -5.80 -12.93 -20.68
C GLY A 128 -5.76 -13.47 -19.25
N LEU A 129 -4.55 -13.68 -18.71
CA LEU A 129 -4.35 -14.11 -17.33
C LEU A 129 -4.87 -13.06 -16.33
N GLY A 130 -4.56 -11.78 -16.56
CA GLY A 130 -5.10 -10.68 -15.76
C GLY A 130 -6.63 -10.61 -15.81
N ASN A 131 -7.24 -10.85 -16.98
CA ASN A 131 -8.69 -10.90 -17.14
C ASN A 131 -9.32 -12.06 -16.36
N VAL A 132 -8.71 -13.25 -16.35
CA VAL A 132 -9.18 -14.38 -15.54
C VAL A 132 -9.16 -14.02 -14.06
N VAL A 133 -8.07 -13.42 -13.57
CA VAL A 133 -7.96 -12.97 -12.17
C VAL A 133 -9.07 -11.97 -11.83
N ARG A 134 -9.29 -10.96 -12.68
CA ARG A 134 -10.37 -9.97 -12.49
C ARG A 134 -11.75 -10.63 -12.52
N ASN A 135 -11.99 -11.58 -13.43
CA ASN A 135 -13.24 -12.33 -13.55
C ASN A 135 -13.54 -13.15 -12.28
N LEU A 136 -12.51 -13.76 -11.68
CA LEU A 136 -12.65 -14.48 -10.41
C LEU A 136 -13.01 -13.56 -9.23
N ALA A 137 -12.64 -12.29 -9.29
CA ALA A 137 -13.00 -11.31 -8.26
C ALA A 137 -14.43 -10.74 -8.42
N GLU A 138 -15.09 -10.92 -9.57
CA GLU A 138 -16.42 -10.34 -9.84
C GLU A 138 -17.52 -10.77 -8.86
N PRO A 139 -17.60 -12.03 -8.37
CA PRO A 139 -18.58 -12.40 -7.35
C PRO A 139 -18.44 -11.56 -6.07
N THR A 140 -17.20 -11.33 -5.63
CA THR A 140 -16.89 -10.48 -4.48
C THR A 140 -17.26 -9.03 -4.75
N ASN A 141 -16.94 -8.51 -5.94
CA ASN A 141 -17.32 -7.16 -6.36
C ASN A 141 -18.85 -6.97 -6.34
N ALA A 142 -19.58 -7.91 -6.94
CA ALA A 142 -21.03 -7.87 -7.06
C ALA A 142 -21.72 -7.95 -5.69
N LEU A 143 -21.25 -8.84 -4.81
CA LEU A 143 -21.75 -8.93 -3.44
C LEU A 143 -21.55 -7.61 -2.71
N ASN A 144 -20.37 -7.00 -2.80
CA ASN A 144 -20.11 -5.74 -2.13
C ASN A 144 -20.92 -4.57 -2.72
N PHE A 145 -21.18 -4.53 -4.03
CA PHE A 145 -22.12 -3.56 -4.59
C PHE A 145 -23.54 -3.77 -4.08
N LEU A 146 -23.98 -5.02 -3.94
CA LEU A 146 -25.29 -5.34 -3.39
C LEU A 146 -25.39 -4.91 -1.92
N LEU A 147 -24.36 -5.20 -1.11
CA LEU A 147 -24.28 -4.75 0.29
C LEU A 147 -24.37 -3.22 0.36
N GLN A 148 -23.69 -2.50 -0.52
CA GLN A 148 -23.73 -1.03 -0.58
C GLN A 148 -25.04 -0.46 -1.17
N GLY A 149 -26.03 -1.30 -1.52
CA GLY A 149 -27.31 -0.88 -2.12
C GLY A 149 -27.22 -0.48 -3.60
N LYS A 150 -26.09 -0.71 -4.25
CA LYS A 150 -25.81 -0.33 -5.65
C LYS A 150 -26.25 -1.44 -6.61
N VAL A 151 -27.55 -1.73 -6.63
CA VAL A 151 -28.15 -2.87 -7.36
C VAL A 151 -27.79 -2.87 -8.85
N GLY A 152 -27.86 -1.73 -9.54
CA GLY A 152 -27.49 -1.64 -10.96
C GLY A 152 -26.03 -2.05 -11.21
N LYS A 153 -25.09 -1.54 -10.41
CA LYS A 153 -23.68 -1.91 -10.50
C LYS A 153 -23.45 -3.39 -10.18
N ALA A 154 -24.19 -3.96 -9.23
CA ALA A 154 -24.11 -5.39 -8.92
C ALA A 154 -24.54 -6.25 -10.11
N PHE A 155 -25.64 -5.92 -10.78
CA PHE A 155 -26.09 -6.65 -11.98
C PHE A 155 -25.16 -6.47 -13.17
N GLU A 156 -24.61 -5.27 -13.40
CA GLU A 156 -23.57 -5.06 -14.41
C GLU A 156 -22.35 -5.96 -14.15
N THR A 157 -21.92 -6.05 -12.89
CA THR A 157 -20.79 -6.88 -12.47
C THR A 157 -21.06 -8.38 -12.68
N LEU A 158 -22.27 -8.84 -12.35
CA LEU A 158 -22.68 -10.23 -12.62
C LEU A 158 -22.84 -10.51 -14.12
N GLY A 159 -23.34 -9.55 -14.89
CA GLY A 159 -23.43 -9.62 -16.34
C GLY A 159 -22.03 -9.75 -16.97
N ARG A 160 -21.08 -8.97 -16.47
CA ARG A 160 -19.66 -9.04 -16.85
C ARG A 160 -19.07 -10.41 -16.57
N LEU A 161 -19.28 -10.95 -15.36
CA LEU A 161 -18.88 -12.32 -15.00
C LEU A 161 -19.48 -13.35 -15.97
N ALA A 162 -20.78 -13.25 -16.25
CA ALA A 162 -21.48 -14.21 -17.12
C ALA A 162 -20.95 -14.15 -18.56
N ILE A 163 -20.81 -12.95 -19.14
CA ILE A 163 -20.32 -12.74 -20.50
C ILE A 163 -18.87 -13.23 -20.62
N ASN A 164 -18.00 -12.82 -19.70
CA ASN A 164 -16.58 -13.17 -19.77
C ASN A 164 -16.36 -14.66 -19.49
N SER A 165 -17.16 -15.28 -18.61
CA SER A 165 -17.05 -16.72 -18.35
C SER A 165 -17.58 -17.59 -19.50
N THR A 166 -18.60 -17.11 -20.24
CA THR A 166 -19.21 -17.87 -21.35
C THR A 166 -18.57 -17.55 -22.69
N ILE A 167 -18.72 -16.32 -23.17
CA ILE A 167 -18.22 -15.84 -24.47
C ILE A 167 -16.71 -15.57 -24.38
N GLY A 168 -16.25 -15.05 -23.25
CA GLY A 168 -14.84 -14.75 -23.00
C GLY A 168 -13.98 -15.95 -22.61
N VAL A 169 -14.47 -17.19 -22.80
CA VAL A 169 -13.74 -18.45 -22.52
C VAL A 169 -13.19 -18.47 -21.08
N GLY A 170 -14.10 -18.49 -20.09
CA GLY A 170 -13.71 -18.57 -18.67
C GLY A 170 -13.05 -17.30 -18.12
N GLY A 171 -13.23 -16.16 -18.79
CA GLY A 171 -12.64 -14.88 -18.40
C GLY A 171 -11.32 -14.54 -19.08
N LEU A 172 -10.84 -15.38 -20.01
CA LEU A 172 -9.61 -15.09 -20.76
C LEU A 172 -9.73 -13.83 -21.63
N PHE A 173 -10.91 -13.61 -22.21
CA PHE A 173 -11.18 -12.42 -23.00
C PHE A 173 -12.18 -11.51 -22.28
N ASP A 174 -11.82 -10.24 -22.10
CA ASP A 174 -12.76 -9.22 -21.62
C ASP A 174 -13.72 -8.76 -22.72
N VAL A 175 -14.70 -9.61 -23.02
CA VAL A 175 -15.75 -9.33 -23.99
C VAL A 175 -16.75 -8.31 -23.44
N ALA A 176 -17.06 -8.38 -22.14
CA ALA A 176 -17.98 -7.48 -21.48
C ALA A 176 -17.52 -6.02 -21.55
N GLY A 177 -16.26 -5.75 -21.24
CA GLY A 177 -15.70 -4.40 -21.33
C GLY A 177 -15.59 -3.92 -22.77
N LYS A 178 -15.03 -4.75 -23.66
CA LYS A 178 -14.69 -4.33 -25.03
C LYS A 178 -15.88 -4.28 -26.00
N LYS A 179 -16.94 -5.07 -25.76
CA LYS A 179 -18.08 -5.21 -26.68
C LYS A 179 -19.42 -4.82 -26.08
N ALA A 180 -19.60 -4.96 -24.78
CA ALA A 180 -20.84 -4.62 -24.09
C ALA A 180 -20.76 -3.32 -23.28
N ASP A 181 -19.61 -2.64 -23.28
CA ASP A 181 -19.35 -1.38 -22.57
C ASP A 181 -19.60 -1.48 -21.04
N ILE A 182 -19.27 -2.65 -20.46
CA ILE A 182 -19.39 -2.89 -19.02
C ILE A 182 -17.98 -2.86 -18.40
N PRO A 183 -17.51 -1.72 -17.87
CA PRO A 183 -16.15 -1.61 -17.35
C PRO A 183 -15.98 -2.42 -16.05
N TYR A 184 -14.75 -2.89 -15.83
CA TYR A 184 -14.37 -3.51 -14.57
C TYR A 184 -14.42 -2.48 -13.44
N ARG A 185 -14.98 -2.87 -12.29
CA ARG A 185 -15.05 -2.00 -11.10
C ARG A 185 -14.67 -2.78 -9.87
N ARG A 186 -13.44 -2.57 -9.41
CA ARG A 186 -12.91 -3.21 -8.19
C ARG A 186 -13.73 -2.80 -6.98
N ASN A 187 -14.23 -3.78 -6.22
CA ASN A 187 -14.94 -3.56 -4.98
C ASN A 187 -14.65 -4.70 -3.98
N GLY A 188 -14.87 -4.47 -2.69
CA GLY A 188 -14.51 -5.45 -1.66
C GLY A 188 -15.02 -5.06 -0.28
N PHE A 189 -14.83 -5.94 0.70
CA PHE A 189 -15.33 -5.71 2.05
C PHE A 189 -14.68 -4.48 2.70
N GLY A 190 -13.41 -4.18 2.39
CA GLY A 190 -12.75 -2.95 2.83
C GLY A 190 -13.47 -1.69 2.36
N ASN A 191 -13.92 -1.68 1.10
CA ASN A 191 -14.71 -0.60 0.53
C ASN A 191 -16.09 -0.51 1.17
N THR A 192 -16.77 -1.64 1.37
CA THR A 192 -18.09 -1.67 2.00
C THR A 192 -18.04 -1.15 3.42
N MET A 193 -17.04 -1.53 4.21
CA MET A 193 -16.82 -0.98 5.55
C MET A 193 -16.59 0.54 5.49
N GLY A 194 -15.74 1.02 4.56
CA GLY A 194 -15.50 2.45 4.36
C GLY A 194 -16.76 3.23 3.92
N TYR A 195 -17.59 2.62 3.07
CA TYR A 195 -18.87 3.17 2.62
C TYR A 195 -19.82 3.41 3.80
N TYR A 196 -19.86 2.48 4.76
CA TYR A 196 -20.64 2.61 5.99
C TYR A 196 -19.98 3.46 7.09
N GLY A 197 -18.87 4.14 6.80
CA GLY A 197 -18.23 5.07 7.73
C GLY A 197 -17.21 4.44 8.67
N ILE A 198 -16.86 3.16 8.51
CA ILE A 198 -15.74 2.58 9.23
C ILE A 198 -14.45 3.21 8.69
N GLY A 199 -13.77 3.97 9.57
CA GLY A 199 -12.49 4.60 9.25
C GLY A 199 -11.41 3.59 8.85
N PRO A 200 -10.33 4.03 8.19
CA PRO A 200 -9.26 3.12 7.76
C PRO A 200 -8.56 2.44 8.96
N GLY A 201 -8.54 3.09 10.11
CA GLY A 201 -7.68 2.71 11.24
C GLY A 201 -6.21 3.02 10.96
N PRO A 202 -5.30 2.54 11.82
CA PRO A 202 -3.87 2.67 11.62
C PRO A 202 -3.41 2.15 10.26
N TYR A 203 -2.51 2.88 9.62
CA TYR A 203 -1.77 2.40 8.46
C TYR A 203 -0.80 1.29 8.87
N MET A 204 -0.63 0.32 7.98
CA MET A 204 0.32 -0.77 8.14
C MET A 204 0.96 -1.07 6.78
N PHE A 205 2.25 -1.39 6.80
CA PHE A 205 2.93 -1.95 5.65
C PHE A 205 3.20 -3.44 5.89
N VAL A 206 2.45 -4.31 5.22
CA VAL A 206 2.54 -5.75 5.42
C VAL A 206 3.36 -6.36 4.29
N PRO A 207 4.40 -7.18 4.56
CA PRO A 207 5.14 -7.86 3.52
C PRO A 207 4.22 -8.66 2.58
N VAL A 208 4.55 -8.71 1.29
CA VAL A 208 3.76 -9.34 0.20
C VAL A 208 2.45 -8.62 -0.13
N THR A 209 1.68 -8.18 0.87
CA THR A 209 0.42 -7.45 0.68
C THR A 209 0.65 -5.99 0.29
N GLY A 210 1.70 -5.37 0.82
CA GLY A 210 2.05 -3.96 0.62
C GLY A 210 1.33 -3.01 1.58
N PRO A 211 1.10 -1.74 1.15
CA PRO A 211 0.45 -0.74 1.98
C PRO A 211 -1.00 -1.12 2.25
N THR A 212 -1.44 -1.08 3.50
CA THR A 212 -2.81 -1.39 3.91
C THR A 212 -3.22 -0.56 5.12
N SER A 213 -4.51 -0.59 5.47
CA SER A 213 -5.01 -0.16 6.78
C SER A 213 -5.60 -1.35 7.53
N VAL A 214 -5.90 -1.21 8.83
CA VAL A 214 -6.56 -2.27 9.61
C VAL A 214 -7.89 -2.70 8.97
N ARG A 215 -8.72 -1.73 8.59
CA ARG A 215 -9.97 -1.98 7.88
C ARG A 215 -9.74 -2.74 6.57
N ASP A 216 -8.80 -2.27 5.76
CA ASP A 216 -8.57 -2.84 4.44
C ASP A 216 -7.93 -4.23 4.52
N PHE A 217 -7.12 -4.51 5.55
CA PHE A 217 -6.57 -5.84 5.82
C PHE A 217 -7.66 -6.86 6.19
N ILE A 218 -8.59 -6.48 7.08
CA ILE A 218 -9.76 -7.30 7.41
C ILE A 218 -10.61 -7.51 6.15
N GLY A 219 -10.83 -6.44 5.38
CA GLY A 219 -11.57 -6.48 4.12
C GLY A 219 -10.97 -7.49 3.14
N LEU A 220 -9.66 -7.39 2.89
CA LEU A 220 -8.92 -8.29 2.02
C LEU A 220 -9.02 -9.75 2.48
N THR A 221 -8.95 -9.99 3.79
CA THR A 221 -9.09 -11.34 4.36
C THR A 221 -10.47 -11.93 4.08
N LEU A 222 -11.53 -11.12 4.23
CA LEU A 222 -12.90 -11.54 3.92
C LEU A 222 -13.10 -11.76 2.40
N ASP A 223 -12.52 -10.88 1.57
CA ASP A 223 -12.57 -10.99 0.11
C ASP A 223 -11.91 -12.31 -0.34
N GLN A 224 -10.77 -12.66 0.25
CA GLN A 224 -10.06 -13.91 -0.01
C GLN A 224 -10.80 -15.15 0.51
N ALA A 225 -11.45 -15.06 1.68
CA ALA A 225 -12.25 -16.15 2.24
C ALA A 225 -13.48 -16.48 1.37
N LEU A 226 -14.00 -15.49 0.64
CA LEU A 226 -15.15 -15.67 -0.25
C LEU A 226 -14.80 -16.44 -1.53
N LEU A 227 -13.57 -16.32 -2.04
CA LEU A 227 -13.16 -16.98 -3.29
C LEU A 227 -13.32 -18.52 -3.24
N PRO A 228 -12.80 -19.25 -2.24
CA PRO A 228 -13.04 -20.69 -2.10
C PRO A 228 -14.51 -21.05 -1.91
N PHE A 229 -15.30 -20.18 -1.27
CA PHE A 229 -16.74 -20.38 -1.09
C PHE A 229 -17.51 -20.22 -2.40
N ALA A 230 -17.15 -19.23 -3.21
CA ALA A 230 -17.80 -18.94 -4.49
C ALA A 230 -17.51 -20.00 -5.57
N PHE A 231 -16.27 -20.51 -5.64
CA PHE A 231 -15.85 -21.44 -6.70
C PHE A 231 -15.72 -22.91 -6.26
N GLY A 232 -15.57 -23.18 -4.97
CA GLY A 232 -15.55 -24.54 -4.42
C GLY A 232 -14.37 -25.43 -4.88
N LYS A 233 -14.56 -26.75 -4.81
CA LYS A 233 -13.59 -27.74 -5.30
C LYS A 233 -13.68 -27.85 -6.84
N PRO A 234 -12.57 -27.93 -7.58
CA PRO A 234 -11.19 -28.11 -7.12
C PRO A 234 -10.40 -26.81 -6.91
N PHE A 235 -10.99 -25.63 -7.17
CA PHE A 235 -10.30 -24.33 -7.17
C PHE A 235 -9.82 -23.86 -5.79
N ASN A 236 -10.35 -24.45 -4.72
CA ASN A 236 -9.88 -24.24 -3.35
C ASN A 236 -8.60 -25.02 -2.98
N LYS A 237 -8.06 -25.85 -3.88
CA LYS A 237 -6.81 -26.57 -3.62
C LYS A 237 -5.60 -25.64 -3.82
N PRO A 238 -4.52 -25.80 -3.04
CA PRO A 238 -3.28 -25.02 -3.21
C PRO A 238 -2.73 -25.05 -4.64
N THR A 239 -2.99 -26.13 -5.39
CA THR A 239 -2.60 -26.27 -6.80
C THR A 239 -3.18 -25.22 -7.74
N TYR A 240 -4.34 -24.62 -7.40
CA TYR A 240 -4.97 -23.55 -8.19
C TYR A 240 -4.83 -22.19 -7.50
N THR A 241 -4.89 -22.19 -6.16
CA THR A 241 -4.80 -20.97 -5.37
C THR A 241 -3.40 -20.32 -5.43
N VAL A 242 -2.32 -21.10 -5.37
CA VAL A 242 -0.95 -20.56 -5.42
C VAL A 242 -0.66 -19.90 -6.77
N PRO A 243 -0.92 -20.55 -7.94
CA PRO A 243 -0.75 -19.89 -9.23
C PRO A 243 -1.59 -18.62 -9.38
N TYR A 244 -2.83 -18.60 -8.88
CA TYR A 244 -3.66 -17.40 -8.87
C TYR A 244 -2.98 -16.24 -8.15
N PHE A 245 -2.46 -16.46 -6.93
CA PHE A 245 -1.78 -15.41 -6.16
C PHE A 245 -0.50 -14.94 -6.83
N VAL A 246 0.28 -15.86 -7.42
CA VAL A 246 1.50 -15.52 -8.17
C VAL A 246 1.17 -14.65 -9.39
N VAL A 247 0.22 -15.08 -10.22
CA VAL A 247 -0.21 -14.33 -11.41
C VAL A 247 -0.76 -12.97 -11.01
N ASN A 248 -1.66 -12.91 -10.03
CA ASN A 248 -2.23 -11.65 -9.55
C ASN A 248 -1.14 -10.71 -8.99
N SER A 249 -0.14 -11.24 -8.28
CA SER A 249 0.97 -10.43 -7.75
C SER A 249 1.84 -9.86 -8.86
N LEU A 250 2.19 -10.68 -9.86
CA LEU A 250 2.98 -10.25 -11.00
C LEU A 250 2.23 -9.23 -11.87
N ASP A 251 0.94 -9.46 -12.12
CA ASP A 251 0.09 -8.56 -12.90
C ASP A 251 -0.04 -7.19 -12.22
N GLN A 252 -0.33 -7.18 -10.91
CA GLN A 252 -0.37 -5.94 -10.13
C GLN A 252 0.98 -5.22 -10.17
N ARG A 253 2.09 -5.93 -9.97
CA ARG A 253 3.42 -5.32 -10.00
C ARG A 253 3.73 -4.67 -11.35
N LEU A 254 3.36 -5.31 -12.46
CA LEU A 254 3.55 -4.76 -13.81
C LEU A 254 2.65 -3.56 -14.07
N GLU A 255 1.41 -3.58 -13.59
CA GLU A 255 0.47 -2.45 -13.71
C GLU A 255 0.96 -1.21 -12.92
N PHE A 256 1.71 -1.41 -11.84
CA PHE A 256 2.25 -0.36 -10.99
C PHE A 256 3.74 -0.04 -11.22
N ASP A 257 4.38 -0.56 -12.26
CA ASP A 257 5.85 -0.45 -12.42
C ASP A 257 6.31 1.02 -12.53
N ALA A 258 5.60 1.83 -13.31
CA ALA A 258 5.89 3.26 -13.45
C ALA A 258 5.69 4.04 -12.13
N GLU A 259 4.63 3.72 -11.39
CA GLU A 259 4.39 4.31 -10.06
C GLU A 259 5.46 3.87 -9.06
N ILE A 260 5.86 2.61 -9.06
CA ILE A 260 6.91 2.08 -8.20
C ILE A 260 8.24 2.77 -8.51
N ALA A 261 8.57 2.99 -9.78
CA ALA A 261 9.76 3.71 -10.20
C ALA A 261 9.73 5.18 -9.73
N ALA A 262 8.60 5.88 -9.92
CA ALA A 262 8.43 7.25 -9.43
C ALA A 262 8.58 7.34 -7.91
N ILE A 263 7.96 6.41 -7.17
CA ILE A 263 8.07 6.33 -5.71
C ILE A 263 9.52 6.06 -5.28
N ARG A 264 10.24 5.15 -5.94
CA ARG A 264 11.64 4.83 -5.62
C ARG A 264 12.59 6.01 -5.83
N ASN A 265 12.30 6.88 -6.79
CA ASN A 265 13.11 8.05 -7.11
C ASN A 265 12.75 9.29 -6.28
N SER A 266 11.77 9.20 -5.37
CA SER A 266 11.40 10.30 -4.48
C SER A 266 12.34 10.39 -3.26
N ASP A 267 12.38 11.56 -2.61
CA ASP A 267 13.23 11.80 -1.44
C ASP A 267 12.88 10.88 -0.26
N ASP A 268 11.58 10.57 -0.09
CA ASP A 268 11.09 9.60 0.88
C ASP A 268 10.12 8.60 0.21
N PRO A 269 10.65 7.48 -0.31
CA PRO A 269 9.86 6.45 -0.99
C PRO A 269 8.80 5.79 -0.12
N TYR A 270 9.04 5.69 1.19
CA TYR A 270 8.09 5.08 2.11
C TYR A 270 6.90 6.01 2.33
N LEU A 271 7.17 7.27 2.67
CA LEU A 271 6.15 8.30 2.85
C LEU A 271 5.30 8.46 1.58
N MET A 272 5.95 8.53 0.42
CA MET A 272 5.26 8.66 -0.86
C MET A 272 4.33 7.46 -1.11
N ARG A 273 4.79 6.23 -0.82
CA ARG A 273 3.97 5.02 -0.95
C ARG A 273 2.76 5.05 -0.01
N ARG A 274 2.95 5.45 1.24
CA ARG A 274 1.89 5.57 2.25
C ARG A 274 0.83 6.57 1.81
N GLU A 275 1.24 7.80 1.49
CA GLU A 275 0.31 8.86 1.15
C GLU A 275 -0.45 8.56 -0.15
N THR A 276 0.22 7.98 -1.15
CA THR A 276 -0.41 7.50 -2.39
C THR A 276 -1.52 6.50 -2.09
N TYR A 277 -1.22 5.50 -1.24
CA TYR A 277 -2.21 4.51 -0.85
C TYR A 277 -3.41 5.16 -0.16
N LEU A 278 -3.17 6.00 0.84
CA LEU A 278 -4.24 6.63 1.62
C LEU A 278 -5.11 7.56 0.76
N ALA A 279 -4.51 8.34 -0.14
CA ALA A 279 -5.23 9.20 -1.09
C ALA A 279 -6.13 8.37 -2.03
N LYS A 280 -5.59 7.29 -2.62
CA LYS A 280 -6.39 6.37 -3.46
C LYS A 280 -7.56 5.77 -2.67
N ARG A 281 -7.35 5.33 -1.43
CA ARG A 281 -8.41 4.77 -0.58
C ARG A 281 -9.50 5.79 -0.26
N ARG A 282 -9.13 7.03 0.07
CA ARG A 282 -10.11 8.11 0.32
C ARG A 282 -10.91 8.41 -0.94
N ARG A 283 -10.24 8.55 -2.09
CA ARG A 283 -10.88 8.73 -3.40
C ARG A 283 -11.88 7.62 -3.70
N ASP A 284 -11.47 6.36 -3.59
CA ASP A 284 -12.33 5.22 -3.93
C ASP A 284 -13.60 5.19 -3.05
N ILE A 285 -13.48 5.52 -1.76
CA ILE A 285 -14.63 5.60 -0.85
C ILE A 285 -15.53 6.79 -1.18
N ALA A 286 -14.95 7.96 -1.47
CA ALA A 286 -15.72 9.15 -1.88
C ALA A 286 -16.53 8.86 -3.16
N LEU A 287 -15.90 8.23 -4.17
CA LEU A 287 -16.57 7.81 -5.41
C LEU A 287 -17.71 6.80 -5.16
N LEU A 288 -17.54 5.91 -4.17
CA LEU A 288 -18.63 5.01 -3.77
C LEU A 288 -19.77 5.75 -3.08
N LYS A 289 -19.49 6.78 -2.28
CA LYS A 289 -20.53 7.60 -1.65
C LYS A 289 -21.16 8.63 -2.59
N GLY A 290 -20.53 8.92 -3.72
CA GLY A 290 -20.92 10.03 -4.60
C GLY A 290 -20.52 11.40 -4.02
N GLU A 291 -19.52 11.41 -3.14
CA GLU A 291 -18.94 12.60 -2.55
C GLU A 291 -17.83 13.17 -3.46
N PRO A 292 -17.61 14.49 -3.46
CA PRO A 292 -16.47 15.08 -4.17
C PRO A 292 -15.15 14.58 -3.56
N ILE A 293 -14.15 14.37 -4.41
CA ILE A 293 -12.80 14.04 -3.97
C ILE A 293 -12.19 15.31 -3.36
N SER A 294 -11.56 15.21 -2.19
CA SER A 294 -10.85 16.34 -1.56
C SER A 294 -9.83 16.95 -2.52
N GLU A 295 -9.73 18.27 -2.60
CA GLU A 295 -8.75 18.96 -3.44
C GLU A 295 -7.32 18.49 -3.14
N LEU A 296 -6.99 18.28 -1.86
CA LEU A 296 -5.69 17.75 -1.43
C LEU A 296 -5.42 16.36 -2.03
N ASP A 297 -6.43 15.50 -2.04
CA ASP A 297 -6.30 14.15 -2.60
C ASP A 297 -6.19 14.20 -4.12
N GLN A 298 -6.92 15.11 -4.79
CA GLN A 298 -6.80 15.32 -6.23
C GLN A 298 -5.38 15.80 -6.60
N MET A 299 -4.91 16.86 -5.96
CA MET A 299 -3.56 17.41 -6.19
C MET A 299 -2.48 16.35 -5.95
N ARG A 300 -2.61 15.56 -4.89
CA ARG A 300 -1.64 14.49 -4.59
C ARG A 300 -1.65 13.39 -5.63
N LEU A 301 -2.82 13.01 -6.15
CA LEU A 301 -2.92 12.02 -7.21
C LEU A 301 -2.37 12.58 -8.55
N GLU A 302 -2.62 13.84 -8.84
CA GLU A 302 -2.06 14.53 -10.02
C GLU A 302 -0.54 14.68 -9.94
N GLU A 303 0.03 14.97 -8.77
CA GLU A 303 1.48 15.00 -8.54
C GLU A 303 2.13 13.65 -8.89
N LEU A 304 1.46 12.55 -8.53
CA LEU A 304 1.90 11.19 -8.80
C LEU A 304 1.77 10.80 -10.27
N GLU A 305 0.67 11.21 -10.93
CA GLU A 305 0.44 10.99 -12.36
C GLU A 305 1.31 11.89 -13.25
N GLY A 306 1.64 13.08 -12.75
CA GLY A 306 2.39 14.13 -13.44
C GLY A 306 3.89 14.10 -13.19
N THR A 307 4.40 13.22 -12.33
CA THR A 307 5.86 12.97 -12.23
C THR A 307 6.26 12.23 -13.51
N PRO A 308 6.93 12.87 -14.48
CA PRO A 308 7.36 12.15 -15.66
C PRO A 308 8.29 11.03 -15.20
N SER A 309 8.07 9.82 -15.72
CA SER A 309 9.14 8.84 -15.78
C SER A 309 10.34 9.59 -16.35
N PHE A 310 11.44 9.68 -15.59
CA PHE A 310 12.73 10.01 -16.18
C PHE A 310 13.10 8.83 -17.08
N ASP A 311 12.38 8.72 -18.19
CA ASP A 311 12.80 7.97 -19.34
C ASP A 311 14.18 8.48 -19.72
N THR A 312 14.92 7.55 -20.30
CA THR A 312 16.32 7.59 -20.70
C THR A 312 16.58 8.63 -21.81
N ALA A 313 16.11 9.86 -21.64
CA ALA A 313 16.50 10.99 -22.46
C ALA A 313 17.88 11.44 -21.97
N ALA A 314 18.88 11.25 -22.83
CA ALA A 314 20.18 11.87 -22.70
C ALA A 314 20.02 13.33 -22.22
N PRO A 315 20.90 13.83 -21.32
CA PRO A 315 20.82 15.21 -20.87
C PRO A 315 20.74 16.12 -22.10
N PRO A 316 19.83 17.11 -22.11
CA PRO A 316 19.75 18.04 -23.24
C PRO A 316 21.14 18.63 -23.46
N PRO A 317 21.58 18.80 -24.73
CA PRO A 317 22.88 19.39 -24.99
C PRO A 317 22.93 20.72 -24.26
N VAL A 318 23.95 20.87 -23.41
CA VAL A 318 24.18 22.07 -22.61
C VAL A 318 24.18 23.25 -23.59
N ALA A 319 23.07 23.99 -23.64
CA ALA A 319 23.04 25.24 -24.36
C ALA A 319 24.05 26.13 -23.65
N ASN A 320 25.08 26.58 -24.37
CA ASN A 320 26.06 27.53 -23.87
C ASN A 320 25.32 28.73 -23.28
N VAL A 321 25.17 28.75 -21.96
CA VAL A 321 24.76 29.94 -21.23
C VAL A 321 25.96 30.88 -21.32
N ALA A 322 25.78 31.99 -22.03
CA ALA A 322 26.78 33.05 -22.09
C ALA A 322 27.15 33.47 -20.66
N PRO A 323 28.43 33.81 -20.38
CA PRO A 323 28.85 34.17 -19.03
C PRO A 323 28.01 35.31 -18.48
N VAL A 324 27.33 35.07 -17.36
CA VAL A 324 26.67 36.11 -16.58
C VAL A 324 27.77 37.00 -16.01
N GLU A 325 27.74 38.27 -16.41
CA GLU A 325 28.66 39.29 -15.93
C GLU A 325 28.43 39.53 -14.42
N PRO A 326 29.48 39.51 -13.57
CA PRO A 326 29.31 39.69 -12.13
C PRO A 326 28.85 41.12 -11.82
N PRO A 327 27.97 41.32 -10.81
CA PRO A 327 27.50 42.65 -10.44
C PRO A 327 28.66 43.52 -9.91
N ALA A 328 28.67 44.78 -10.35
CA ALA A 328 29.68 45.76 -10.01
C ALA A 328 29.53 46.30 -8.57
N ASN A 329 29.75 45.47 -7.55
CA ASN A 329 30.22 45.90 -6.21
C ASN A 329 30.47 44.69 -5.27
N PRO A 330 31.72 44.26 -5.00
CA PRO A 330 31.98 43.08 -4.16
C PRO A 330 32.03 43.34 -2.64
N GLU A 331 31.77 44.55 -2.13
CA GLU A 331 31.99 44.87 -0.70
C GLU A 331 30.74 44.91 0.20
N ALA A 332 29.55 44.56 -0.28
CA ALA A 332 28.31 44.71 0.53
C ALA A 332 27.79 43.42 1.22
N LEU A 333 28.48 42.28 1.13
CA LEU A 333 28.02 41.03 1.75
C LEU A 333 28.93 40.63 2.92
N LEU A 334 28.78 41.34 4.05
CA LEU A 334 29.30 40.89 5.34
C LEU A 334 28.43 39.73 5.86
N ILE A 335 28.80 38.51 5.50
CA ILE A 335 28.31 37.28 6.13
C ILE A 335 29.05 37.14 7.46
N THR A 336 28.38 37.40 8.57
CA THR A 336 28.87 37.05 9.91
C THR A 336 28.81 35.53 10.07
N GLN A 337 29.97 34.88 10.20
CA GLN A 337 30.05 33.47 10.61
C GLN A 337 29.83 33.35 12.13
N PRO A 338 29.05 32.36 12.61
CA PRO A 338 28.91 32.13 14.04
C PRO A 338 30.13 31.39 14.60
N ARG A 339 30.48 31.75 15.83
CA ARG A 339 31.50 31.11 16.68
C ARG A 339 30.84 30.10 17.61
#